data_AF-W7J7V7-F1
#
_entry.id   AF-W7J7V7-F1
#
_cell.length_a   1.000
_cell.length_b   1.000
_cell.length_c   1.000
_cell.angle_alpha   90.00
_cell.angle_beta   90.00
_cell.angle_gamma   90.00
#
_symmetry.space_group_name_H-M   'P 1'
#
loop_
_entity.id
_entity.type
_entity.pdbx_description
1 polymer ?
#
loop_
_entity_poly.entity_id
_entity_poly.type
_entity_poly.pdbx_seq_one_letter_code
_entity_poly.pdbx_strand_id
1 'polypeptide(L)'
;MEHGNFDEKFGDSILLESLKEALQQMIEEFYVEKEKGIQIYKEACMNVKKEILDNSNQLSDVHMSGQLKSYYCRNDMWTFFFKNSLFKINKNKKMKSSSKDYKNYQPLNLRVYKNFYDKKEEFLKNCVDKNNVKFFKNFPKLYSNIVHKENNEVESDDVFFYYDGLIKILCIEESTI
;
A
#
# COMPACT_ATOMS: atom_id res chain seq x y z
N MET A 1 6.41 -20.86 17.72
CA MET A 1 7.81 -20.43 17.54
C MET A 1 8.06 -19.37 18.61
N GLU A 2 9.15 -19.47 19.37
CA GLU A 2 9.43 -18.48 20.43
C GLU A 2 9.79 -17.12 19.81
N HIS A 3 9.18 -16.06 20.33
CA HIS A 3 9.38 -14.66 19.95
C HIS A 3 10.75 -14.14 20.43
N GLY A 4 11.82 -14.58 19.78
CA GLY A 4 13.15 -14.04 19.96
C GLY A 4 13.45 -12.96 18.92
N ASN A 5 13.34 -11.69 19.34
CA ASN A 5 13.81 -10.44 18.72
C ASN A 5 14.28 -10.52 17.26
N PHE A 6 13.37 -10.95 16.38
CA PHE A 6 13.56 -10.96 14.94
C PHE A 6 12.80 -9.76 14.40
N ASP A 7 13.29 -9.13 13.33
CA ASP A 7 12.61 -7.99 12.68
C ASP A 7 11.38 -8.51 11.92
N GLU A 8 10.43 -9.12 12.64
CA GLU A 8 9.13 -9.67 12.20
C GLU A 8 8.27 -8.61 11.50
N LYS A 9 8.71 -7.35 11.48
CA LYS A 9 8.04 -6.22 10.85
C LYS A 9 7.81 -6.42 9.35
N PHE A 10 8.59 -7.28 8.70
CA PHE A 10 8.40 -7.70 7.30
C PHE A 10 7.76 -9.09 7.13
N GLY A 11 7.61 -9.85 8.22
CA GLY A 11 7.13 -11.24 8.22
C GLY A 11 5.70 -11.40 7.70
N ASP A 12 4.88 -10.36 7.85
CA ASP A 12 3.47 -10.30 7.40
C ASP A 12 3.32 -10.15 5.86
N SER A 13 4.42 -10.18 5.09
CA SER A 13 4.35 -10.22 3.63
C SER A 13 3.74 -11.55 3.17
N ILE A 14 2.82 -11.51 2.20
CA ILE A 14 2.20 -12.72 1.61
C ILE A 14 3.27 -13.72 1.15
N LEU A 15 4.38 -13.23 0.59
CA LEU A 15 5.49 -14.06 0.14
C LEU A 15 6.16 -14.80 1.32
N LEU A 16 6.40 -14.09 2.43
CA LEU A 16 7.08 -14.64 3.60
C LEU A 16 6.14 -15.54 4.41
N GLU A 17 4.85 -15.23 4.52
CA GLU A 17 3.86 -16.13 5.10
C GLU A 17 3.74 -17.43 4.27
N SER A 18 3.72 -17.34 2.94
CA SER A 18 3.71 -18.53 2.07
C SER A 18 4.97 -19.39 2.29
N LEU A 19 6.14 -18.77 2.41
CA LEU A 19 7.40 -19.47 2.70
C LEU A 19 7.37 -20.13 4.09
N LYS A 20 6.83 -19.43 5.09
CA LYS A 20 6.72 -19.92 6.46
C LYS A 20 5.82 -21.15 6.54
N GLU A 21 4.67 -21.12 5.87
CA GLU A 21 3.75 -22.27 5.77
C GLU A 21 4.45 -23.46 5.09
N ALA A 22 5.14 -23.23 3.97
CA ALA A 22 5.88 -24.28 3.26
C ALA A 22 7.01 -24.89 4.11
N LEU A 23 7.80 -24.06 4.80
CA LEU A 23 8.85 -24.53 5.70
C LEU A 23 8.27 -25.32 6.87
N GLN A 24 7.12 -24.91 7.40
CA GLN A 24 6.45 -25.62 8.47
C GLN A 24 6.01 -27.02 8.02
N GLN A 25 5.43 -27.15 6.82
CA GLN A 25 5.09 -28.45 6.25
C GLN A 25 6.33 -29.34 6.07
N MET A 26 7.44 -28.79 5.55
CA MET A 26 8.69 -29.55 5.39
C MET A 26 9.31 -30.01 6.71
N ILE A 27 9.14 -29.24 7.79
CA ILE A 27 9.58 -29.64 9.14
C ILE A 27 8.69 -30.76 9.69
N GLU A 28 7.37 -30.63 9.54
CA GLU A 28 6.39 -31.62 10.01
C GLU A 28 6.54 -32.96 9.28
N GLU A 29 6.91 -32.94 8.00
CA GLU A 29 7.18 -34.11 7.17
C GLU A 29 8.65 -34.60 7.26
N PHE A 30 9.45 -34.03 8.17
CA PHE A 30 10.84 -34.41 8.43
C PHE A 30 11.80 -34.25 7.23
N TYR A 31 11.43 -33.45 6.22
CA TYR A 31 12.32 -33.09 5.10
C TYR A 31 13.39 -32.07 5.51
N VAL A 32 13.11 -31.22 6.51
CA VAL A 32 14.01 -30.17 7.00
C VAL A 32 14.04 -30.17 8.53
N GLU A 33 15.23 -30.10 9.11
CA GLU A 33 15.38 -29.91 10.55
C GLU A 33 14.84 -28.54 10.98
N LYS A 34 14.14 -28.50 12.13
CA LYS A 34 13.51 -27.28 12.66
C LYS A 34 14.45 -26.08 12.72
N GLU A 35 15.69 -26.29 13.17
CA GLU A 35 16.70 -25.22 13.27
C GLU A 35 17.08 -24.66 11.90
N LYS A 36 17.25 -25.52 10.89
CA LYS A 36 17.52 -25.11 9.51
C LYS A 36 16.35 -24.36 8.91
N GLY A 37 15.12 -24.82 9.12
CA GLY A 37 13.92 -24.12 8.64
C GLY A 37 13.81 -22.71 9.24
N ILE A 38 14.09 -22.54 10.53
CA ILE A 38 14.16 -21.22 11.17
C ILE A 38 15.27 -20.37 10.54
N GLN A 39 16.45 -20.93 10.29
CA GLN A 39 17.56 -20.20 9.66
C GLN A 39 17.20 -19.70 8.25
N ILE A 40 16.58 -20.55 7.42
CA ILE A 40 16.12 -20.20 6.07
C ILE A 40 15.12 -19.04 6.12
N TYR A 41 14.12 -19.13 7.00
CA TYR A 41 13.11 -18.07 7.13
C TYR A 41 13.74 -16.74 7.55
N LYS A 42 14.71 -16.78 8.47
CA LYS A 42 15.42 -15.58 8.92
C LYS A 42 16.22 -14.93 7.79
N GLU A 43 16.95 -15.73 7.02
CA GLU A 43 17.72 -15.24 5.88
C GLU A 43 16.80 -14.64 4.79
N ALA A 44 15.65 -15.28 4.52
CA ALA A 44 14.67 -14.78 3.57
C ALA A 44 14.12 -13.40 3.96
N CYS A 45 13.80 -13.19 5.24
CA CYS A 45 13.32 -11.88 5.72
C CYS A 45 14.39 -10.80 5.55
N MET A 46 15.66 -11.10 5.86
CA MET A 46 16.77 -10.17 5.66
C MET A 46 16.96 -9.82 4.18
N ASN A 47 16.87 -10.82 3.30
CA ASN A 47 17.01 -10.62 1.85
C ASN A 47 15.88 -9.78 1.27
N VAL A 48 14.62 -10.00 1.69
CA VAL A 48 13.49 -9.16 1.26
C VAL A 48 13.67 -7.71 1.70
N LYS A 49 14.07 -7.46 2.94
CA LYS A 49 14.36 -6.12 3.44
C LYS A 49 15.45 -5.44 2.61
N LYS A 50 16.56 -6.15 2.38
CA LYS A 50 17.68 -5.66 1.56
C LYS A 50 17.22 -5.32 0.15
N GLU A 51 16.48 -6.21 -0.51
CA GLU A 51 16.01 -6.01 -1.88
C GLU A 51 15.08 -4.78 -2.01
N ILE A 52 14.19 -4.58 -1.03
CA ILE A 52 13.30 -3.40 -0.99
C ILE A 52 14.11 -2.11 -0.86
N LEU A 53 15.14 -2.10 0.00
CA LEU A 53 15.98 -0.92 0.21
C LEU A 53 16.84 -0.61 -1.02
N ASP A 54 17.53 -1.62 -1.54
CA ASP A 54 18.44 -1.51 -2.69
C ASP A 54 17.70 -1.09 -3.98
N ASN A 55 16.42 -1.48 -4.11
CA ASN A 55 15.59 -1.17 -5.28
C ASN A 55 14.44 -0.18 -4.98
N SER A 56 14.51 0.56 -3.87
CA SER A 56 13.45 1.49 -3.45
C SER A 56 13.13 2.56 -4.50
N ASN A 57 14.11 2.92 -5.33
CA ASN A 57 13.95 3.83 -6.46
C ASN A 57 13.10 3.25 -7.61
N GLN A 58 13.00 1.93 -7.74
CA GLN A 58 12.17 1.25 -8.75
C GLN A 58 10.72 1.05 -8.27
N LEU A 59 10.48 1.11 -6.95
CA LEU A 59 9.14 1.01 -6.39
C LEU A 59 8.31 2.26 -6.71
N SER A 60 7.03 2.08 -7.02
CA SER A 60 6.12 3.21 -7.25
C SER A 60 5.82 3.99 -5.95
N ASP A 61 5.70 5.31 -6.06
CA ASP A 61 5.20 6.10 -4.93
C ASP A 61 3.70 5.86 -4.77
N VAL A 62 3.29 5.53 -3.53
CA VAL A 62 1.90 5.32 -3.17
C VAL A 62 1.45 6.43 -2.24
N HIS A 63 0.42 7.15 -2.64
CA HIS A 63 -0.27 8.11 -1.80
C HIS A 63 -1.59 7.49 -1.33
N MET A 64 -1.96 7.75 -0.08
CA MET A 64 -3.21 7.27 0.51
C MET A 64 -3.93 8.40 1.25
N SER A 65 -5.25 8.44 1.12
CA SER A 65 -6.15 9.23 1.99
C SER A 65 -7.28 8.34 2.50
N GLY A 66 -7.67 8.51 3.75
CA GLY A 66 -8.71 7.67 4.37
C GLY A 66 -9.18 8.26 5.70
N GLN A 67 -10.19 7.63 6.29
CA GLN A 67 -10.64 7.95 7.64
C GLN A 67 -9.79 7.21 8.66
N LEU A 68 -9.06 7.96 9.49
CA LEU A 68 -8.30 7.37 10.60
C LEU A 68 -9.28 6.86 11.67
N LYS A 69 -9.28 5.54 11.92
CA LYS A 69 -10.11 4.88 12.93
C LYS A 69 -9.45 4.90 14.31
N SER A 70 -8.17 4.52 14.35
CA SER A 70 -7.38 4.42 15.58
C SER A 70 -5.90 4.36 15.23
N TYR A 71 -5.06 4.67 16.20
CA TYR A 71 -3.62 4.53 16.09
C TYR A 71 -3.03 4.18 17.45
N TYR A 72 -1.86 3.54 17.46
CA TYR A 72 -1.05 3.36 18.67
C TYR A 72 0.42 3.29 18.31
N CYS A 73 1.29 3.53 19.30
CA CYS A 73 2.72 3.33 19.19
C CYS A 73 3.16 2.31 20.25
N ARG A 74 3.90 1.28 19.84
CA ARG A 74 4.47 0.28 20.75
C ARG A 74 5.80 -0.20 20.17
N ASN A 75 6.85 -0.24 20.99
CA ASN A 75 8.20 -0.68 20.59
C ASN A 75 8.71 0.08 19.34
N ASP A 76 8.64 1.41 19.37
CA ASP A 76 9.09 2.30 18.30
C ASP A 76 8.46 2.01 16.93
N MET A 77 7.23 1.49 16.95
CA MET A 77 6.46 1.20 15.76
C MET A 77 5.09 1.85 15.87
N TRP A 78 4.82 2.77 14.96
CA TRP A 78 3.49 3.36 14.81
C TRP A 78 2.61 2.42 14.00
N THR A 79 1.42 2.15 14.53
CA THR A 79 0.37 1.40 13.84
C THR A 79 -0.83 2.30 13.65
N PHE A 80 -1.27 2.46 12.39
CA PHE A 80 -2.46 3.23 12.02
C PHE A 80 -3.51 2.33 11.39
N PHE A 81 -4.78 2.56 11.72
CA PHE A 81 -5.91 1.88 11.12
C PHE A 81 -6.77 2.88 10.34
N PHE A 82 -6.85 2.68 9.03
CA PHE A 82 -7.66 3.51 8.14
C PHE A 82 -8.86 2.74 7.59
N LYS A 83 -9.99 3.44 7.43
CA LYS A 83 -11.16 2.96 6.70
C LYS A 83 -11.38 3.81 5.45
N ASN A 84 -12.11 3.25 4.48
CA ASN A 84 -12.59 3.97 3.30
C ASN A 84 -11.43 4.67 2.58
N SER A 85 -10.37 3.92 2.32
CA SER A 85 -9.10 4.45 1.84
C SER A 85 -9.10 4.58 0.32
N LEU A 86 -8.74 5.76 -0.18
CA LEU A 86 -8.46 6.03 -1.58
C LEU A 86 -6.93 6.06 -1.78
N PHE A 87 -6.47 5.31 -2.77
CA PHE A 87 -5.07 5.18 -3.12
C PHE A 87 -4.79 5.76 -4.50
N LYS A 88 -3.56 6.25 -4.67
CA LYS A 88 -2.97 6.64 -5.93
C LYS A 88 -1.58 6.03 -6.01
N ILE A 89 -1.34 5.25 -7.06
CA ILE A 89 -0.02 4.71 -7.38
C ILE A 89 0.52 5.51 -8.57
N ASN A 90 1.66 6.16 -8.38
CA ASN A 90 2.37 6.87 -9.45
C ASN A 90 3.25 5.88 -10.21
N LYS A 91 2.84 5.47 -11.42
CA LYS A 91 3.58 4.46 -12.20
C LYS A 91 4.93 4.95 -12.73
N ASN A 92 5.10 6.26 -12.93
CA ASN A 92 6.29 6.84 -13.56
C ASN A 92 7.05 7.73 -12.56
N LYS A 93 8.07 7.18 -11.87
CA LYS A 93 9.09 7.95 -11.14
C LYS A 93 10.04 8.73 -12.08
N LYS A 94 9.60 9.22 -13.24
CA LYS A 94 10.48 10.01 -14.12
C LYS A 94 10.95 11.26 -13.37
N MET A 95 12.26 11.54 -13.44
CA MET A 95 12.88 12.76 -12.91
C MET A 95 12.01 13.96 -13.28
N LYS A 96 11.52 14.67 -12.26
CA LYS A 96 10.67 15.85 -12.36
C LYS A 96 11.22 16.80 -13.44
N SER A 97 10.65 16.78 -14.64
CA SER A 97 10.73 17.95 -15.50
C SER A 97 9.75 18.96 -14.93
N SER A 98 10.29 20.13 -14.61
CA SER A 98 9.55 21.27 -14.09
C SER A 98 8.63 21.84 -15.18
N SER A 99 7.47 21.24 -15.40
CA SER A 99 6.36 21.92 -16.07
C SER A 99 5.39 22.44 -15.02
N LYS A 100 5.32 23.77 -14.98
CA LYS A 100 4.25 24.52 -14.31
C LYS A 100 2.91 24.04 -14.89
N ASP A 101 1.97 23.63 -14.03
CA ASP A 101 0.51 23.84 -14.14
C ASP A 101 -0.31 22.74 -13.45
N TYR A 102 -0.33 22.72 -12.11
CA TYR A 102 -1.36 21.97 -11.35
C TYR A 102 -1.59 22.63 -9.98
N LYS A 103 -2.10 23.88 -9.95
CA LYS A 103 -2.40 24.53 -8.66
C LYS A 103 -3.71 24.03 -8.00
N ASN A 104 -4.60 23.36 -8.74
CA ASN A 104 -5.95 23.03 -8.24
C ASN A 104 -6.26 21.54 -8.08
N TYR A 105 -5.49 20.64 -8.70
CA TYR A 105 -5.70 19.20 -8.61
C TYR A 105 -4.43 18.50 -8.13
N GLN A 106 -4.38 18.24 -6.82
CA GLN A 106 -3.46 17.28 -6.23
C GLN A 106 -4.29 16.05 -5.86
N PRO A 107 -4.15 14.92 -6.58
CA PRO A 107 -5.17 13.88 -6.62
C PRO A 107 -5.48 13.15 -5.30
N LEU A 108 -4.77 13.47 -4.22
CA LEU A 108 -5.01 12.94 -2.87
C LEU A 108 -4.82 14.00 -1.78
N ASN A 109 -5.17 15.25 -2.07
CA ASN A 109 -5.35 16.21 -0.98
C ASN A 109 -6.68 15.95 -0.24
N LEU A 110 -6.81 16.49 0.97
CA LEU A 110 -8.01 16.33 1.80
C LEU A 110 -9.30 16.76 1.09
N ARG A 111 -9.24 17.75 0.20
CA ARG A 111 -10.41 18.25 -0.55
C ARG A 111 -10.89 17.23 -1.58
N VAL A 112 -9.96 16.66 -2.35
CA VAL A 112 -10.25 15.61 -3.33
C VAL A 112 -10.83 14.39 -2.64
N TYR A 113 -10.23 13.96 -1.52
CA TYR A 113 -10.76 12.84 -0.73
C TYR A 113 -12.18 13.11 -0.22
N LYS A 114 -12.43 14.29 0.37
CA LYS A 114 -13.77 14.66 0.85
C LYS A 114 -14.81 14.64 -0.28
N ASN A 115 -14.51 15.29 -1.40
CA ASN A 115 -15.42 15.31 -2.55
C ASN A 115 -15.68 13.91 -3.13
N PHE A 116 -14.64 13.07 -3.19
CA PHE A 116 -14.80 11.67 -3.55
C PHE A 116 -15.73 10.94 -2.58
N TYR A 117 -15.49 11.08 -1.28
CA TYR A 117 -16.25 10.40 -0.24
C TYR A 117 -17.72 10.85 -0.21
N ASP A 118 -17.99 12.15 -0.33
CA ASP A 118 -19.34 12.71 -0.35
C ASP A 118 -20.17 12.20 -1.54
N LYS A 119 -19.49 11.90 -2.66
CA LYS A 119 -20.12 11.36 -3.88
C LYS A 119 -19.72 9.92 -4.17
N LYS A 120 -19.31 9.16 -3.14
CA LYS A 120 -18.69 7.83 -3.29
C LYS A 120 -19.51 6.91 -4.20
N GLU A 121 -20.81 6.83 -3.96
CA GLU A 121 -21.72 5.95 -4.71
C GLU A 121 -21.77 6.28 -6.22
N GLU A 122 -21.56 7.54 -6.60
CA GLU A 122 -21.51 7.94 -8.02
C GLU A 122 -20.18 7.54 -8.67
N PHE A 123 -19.07 7.70 -7.95
CA PHE A 123 -17.76 7.24 -8.40
C PHE A 123 -17.73 5.72 -8.57
N LEU A 124 -18.28 4.98 -7.60
CA LEU A 124 -18.27 3.52 -7.59
C LEU A 124 -19.03 2.87 -8.75
N LYS A 125 -19.96 3.59 -9.40
CA LYS A 125 -20.61 3.11 -10.64
C LYS A 125 -19.64 2.95 -11.81
N ASN A 126 -18.50 3.64 -11.76
CA ASN A 126 -17.52 3.70 -12.83
C ASN A 126 -16.24 2.90 -12.52
N CYS A 127 -16.28 2.04 -11.49
CA CYS A 127 -15.12 1.25 -11.07
C CYS A 127 -15.21 -0.20 -11.55
N VAL A 128 -14.05 -0.85 -11.63
CA VAL A 128 -13.95 -2.31 -11.76
C VAL A 128 -13.75 -2.89 -10.37
N ASP A 129 -14.68 -3.74 -9.95
CA ASP A 129 -14.64 -4.41 -8.64
C ASP A 129 -13.81 -5.70 -8.68
N LYS A 130 -12.88 -5.84 -7.75
CA LYS A 130 -12.11 -7.05 -7.49
C LYS A 130 -11.94 -7.23 -5.98
N ASN A 131 -12.74 -8.11 -5.37
CA ASN A 131 -12.59 -8.53 -3.97
C ASN A 131 -12.39 -7.36 -2.98
N ASN A 132 -13.39 -6.48 -2.86
CA ASN A 132 -13.40 -5.27 -2.00
C ASN A 132 -12.44 -4.14 -2.44
N VAL A 133 -11.73 -4.31 -3.55
CA VAL A 133 -10.90 -3.27 -4.17
C VAL A 133 -11.60 -2.76 -5.43
N LYS A 134 -11.82 -1.45 -5.48
CA LYS A 134 -12.55 -0.77 -6.55
C LYS A 134 -11.56 0.05 -7.38
N PHE A 135 -11.23 -0.41 -8.59
CA PHE A 135 -10.27 0.27 -9.46
C PHE A 135 -10.96 1.29 -10.36
N PHE A 136 -10.47 2.53 -10.38
CA PHE A 136 -10.99 3.58 -11.25
C PHE A 136 -10.21 3.67 -12.55
N LYS A 137 -10.91 3.60 -13.67
CA LYS A 137 -10.33 3.94 -14.98
C LYS A 137 -10.35 5.44 -15.14
N ASN A 138 -9.18 6.06 -15.31
CA ASN A 138 -9.02 7.50 -15.50
C ASN A 138 -9.77 8.34 -14.44
N PHE A 139 -9.36 8.20 -13.18
CA PHE A 139 -9.96 8.93 -12.05
C PHE A 139 -10.02 10.46 -12.23
N PRO A 140 -9.00 11.16 -12.77
CA PRO A 140 -9.08 12.60 -13.01
C PRO A 140 -10.27 13.00 -13.88
N LYS A 141 -10.52 12.27 -14.97
CA LYS A 141 -11.68 12.49 -15.84
C LYS A 141 -13.00 12.25 -15.10
N LEU A 142 -13.11 11.15 -14.35
CA LEU A 142 -14.28 10.86 -13.53
C LEU A 142 -14.54 11.96 -12.49
N TYR A 143 -13.48 12.42 -11.82
CA TYR A 143 -13.56 13.45 -10.79
C TYR A 143 -14.05 14.78 -11.38
N SER A 144 -13.51 15.20 -12.53
CA SER A 144 -13.95 16.41 -13.22
C SER A 144 -15.43 16.34 -13.61
N ASN A 145 -15.86 15.21 -14.18
CA ASN A 145 -17.25 15.02 -14.60
C ASN A 145 -18.22 15.04 -13.40
N ILE A 146 -17.89 14.34 -12.30
CA ILE A 146 -18.78 14.17 -11.15
C ILE A 146 -18.78 15.41 -10.25
N VAL A 147 -17.60 16.00 -9.99
CA VAL A 147 -17.44 17.10 -9.04
C VAL A 147 -17.66 18.45 -9.70
N HIS A 148 -17.06 18.68 -10.86
CA HIS A 148 -17.07 19.96 -11.56
C HIS A 148 -18.11 20.04 -12.68
N LYS A 149 -18.69 18.90 -13.10
CA LYS A 149 -19.58 18.81 -14.29
C LYS A 149 -18.88 19.25 -15.57
N GLU A 150 -17.57 19.05 -15.64
CA GLU A 150 -16.71 19.42 -16.76
C GLU A 150 -16.17 18.17 -17.44
N ASN A 151 -16.37 18.04 -18.75
CA ASN A 151 -15.74 17.00 -19.56
C ASN A 151 -14.27 17.34 -19.79
N ASN A 152 -13.40 16.73 -18.99
CA ASN A 152 -11.95 16.91 -19.11
C ASN A 152 -11.31 15.72 -19.81
N GLU A 153 -10.35 15.98 -20.68
CA GLU A 153 -9.60 14.95 -21.42
C GLU A 153 -8.28 14.56 -20.75
N VAL A 154 -8.06 14.98 -19.51
CA VAL A 154 -6.82 14.66 -18.79
C VAL A 154 -6.70 13.15 -18.62
N GLU A 155 -5.85 12.54 -19.42
CA GLU A 155 -5.40 11.17 -19.26
C GLU A 155 -4.22 11.15 -18.28
N SER A 156 -4.25 10.19 -17.37
CA SER A 156 -3.20 9.97 -16.38
C SER A 156 -2.91 8.47 -16.32
N ASP A 157 -1.62 8.14 -16.33
CA ASP A 157 -1.14 6.77 -16.14
C ASP A 157 -1.27 6.29 -14.68
N ASP A 158 -1.63 7.20 -13.77
CA ASP A 158 -1.75 6.90 -12.34
C ASP A 158 -2.90 5.91 -12.08
N VAL A 159 -2.65 4.96 -11.19
CA VAL A 159 -3.68 3.99 -10.81
C VAL A 159 -4.36 4.48 -9.54
N PHE A 160 -5.67 4.63 -9.61
CA PHE A 160 -6.49 4.93 -8.45
C PHE A 160 -7.34 3.73 -8.08
N PHE A 161 -7.39 3.42 -6.79
CA PHE A 161 -8.30 2.43 -6.27
C PHE A 161 -8.84 2.82 -4.89
N TYR A 162 -10.06 2.40 -4.63
CA TYR A 162 -10.72 2.54 -3.34
C TYR A 162 -10.82 1.19 -2.65
N TYR A 163 -10.54 1.17 -1.36
CA TYR A 163 -10.70 0.00 -0.51
C TYR A 163 -11.70 0.29 0.60
N ASP A 164 -12.79 -0.48 0.61
CA ASP A 164 -13.92 -0.33 1.55
C ASP A 164 -13.70 -1.05 2.89
N GLY A 165 -12.49 -1.60 3.10
CA GLY A 165 -12.13 -2.31 4.32
C GLY A 165 -11.27 -1.51 5.30
N LEU A 166 -10.74 -2.21 6.30
CA LEU A 166 -9.80 -1.70 7.27
C LEU A 166 -8.37 -1.97 6.80
N ILE A 167 -7.54 -0.93 6.69
CA ILE A 167 -6.11 -1.06 6.36
C ILE A 167 -5.30 -0.74 7.60
N LYS A 168 -4.37 -1.64 7.92
CA LYS A 168 -3.34 -1.45 8.93
C LYS A 168 -2.07 -0.96 8.23
N ILE A 169 -1.55 0.19 8.65
CA ILE A 169 -0.25 0.69 8.21
C ILE A 169 0.71 0.63 9.38
N LEU A 170 1.86 0.02 9.15
CA LEU A 170 2.98 -0.01 10.07
C LEU A 170 4.02 1.00 9.58
N CYS A 171 4.39 1.94 10.43
CA CYS A 171 5.52 2.83 10.19
C CYS A 171 6.66 2.39 11.10
N ILE A 172 7.76 2.01 10.46
CA ILE A 172 8.98 1.59 11.11
C ILE A 172 9.93 2.78 10.98
N GLU A 173 10.28 3.39 12.11
CA GLU A 173 11.42 4.32 12.09
C GLU A 173 12.68 3.50 11.87
N GLU A 174 13.40 3.79 10.79
CA GLU A 174 14.78 3.33 10.68
C GLU A 174 15.60 4.15 11.67
N SER A 175 16.11 3.48 12.72
CA SER A 175 17.16 4.05 13.55
C SER A 175 18.35 4.31 12.63
N THR A 176 18.58 5.59 12.29
CA THR A 176 19.84 6.03 11.68
C THR A 176 20.97 5.66 12.64
N ILE A 177 21.72 4.61 12.31
CA ILE A 177 23.03 4.31 12.89
C ILE A 177 24.06 5.11 12.11
#